data_AF-A0A7D5SAI9-F1
#
_entry.id   AF-A0A7D5SAI9-F1
#
_cell.length_a   1.000
_cell.length_b   1.000
_cell.length_c   1.000
_cell.angle_alpha   90.00
_cell.angle_beta   90.00
_cell.angle_gamma   90.00
#
_symmetry.space_group_name_H-M   'P 1'
#
loop_
_entity.id
_entity.type
_entity.pdbx_description
1 polymer ?
#
loop_
_entity_poly.entity_id
_entity_poly.type
_entity_poly.pdbx_seq_one_letter_code
_entity_poly.pdbx_strand_id
1 'polypeptide(L)' 'MFAIDVNGTGIAKDNPTIDAGYYKPAQLGDYVWHDVDRDGIQDGNEVGVAGVTVTLYNSTNNTVVGATVTDAYGYYHFRR' A
#
# COMPACT_ATOMS: atom_id res chain seq x y z
N MET A 1 16.63 37.29 -9.26
CA MET A 1 16.48 36.25 -10.30
C MET A 1 17.57 35.22 -10.05
N PHE A 2 17.23 34.04 -9.51
CA PHE A 2 18.22 33.00 -9.20
C PHE A 2 18.28 32.05 -10.41
N ALA A 3 19.37 32.07 -11.16
CA ALA A 3 19.58 31.21 -12.31
C ALA A 3 20.36 29.96 -11.87
N ILE A 4 19.87 28.79 -12.24
CA ILE A 4 20.61 27.52 -12.10
C ILE A 4 21.67 27.50 -13.21
N ASP A 5 22.93 27.33 -12.85
CA ASP A 5 24.05 27.21 -13.77
C ASP A 5 24.33 25.72 -14.05
N VAL A 6 24.10 25.32 -15.30
CA VAL A 6 24.28 23.94 -15.76
C VAL A 6 25.73 23.44 -15.65
N ASN A 7 26.69 24.36 -15.58
CA ASN A 7 28.13 24.10 -15.43
C ASN A 7 28.66 24.34 -14.01
N GLY A 8 27.81 24.76 -13.07
CA GLY A 8 28.16 25.01 -11.67
C GLY A 8 28.35 23.74 -10.84
N THR A 9 28.65 23.89 -9.56
CA THR A 9 28.72 22.80 -8.56
C THR A 9 27.88 23.13 -7.34
N GLY A 10 27.33 22.12 -6.64
CA GLY A 10 26.53 22.31 -5.44
C GLY A 10 25.19 23.02 -5.72
N ILE A 11 24.74 23.91 -4.83
CA ILE A 11 23.43 24.59 -4.93
C ILE A 11 23.24 25.49 -6.17
N ALA A 12 24.32 25.75 -6.91
CA ALA A 12 24.29 26.48 -8.17
C ALA A 12 23.89 25.60 -9.38
N LYS A 13 24.15 24.28 -9.29
CA LYS A 13 23.78 23.28 -10.30
C LYS A 13 22.53 22.50 -9.88
N ASP A 14 22.46 22.14 -8.61
CA ASP A 14 21.42 21.31 -8.04
C ASP A 14 20.54 22.19 -7.15
N ASN A 15 19.23 22.21 -7.41
CA ASN A 15 18.29 22.84 -6.49
C ASN A 15 17.66 21.77 -5.59
N PRO A 16 18.15 21.54 -4.37
CA PRO A 16 17.63 20.50 -3.48
C PRO A 16 16.21 20.79 -2.96
N THR A 17 15.66 21.97 -3.26
CA THR A 17 14.26 22.31 -2.94
C THR A 17 13.27 21.90 -4.03
N ILE A 18 13.77 21.51 -5.21
CA ILE A 18 12.98 20.99 -6.32
C ILE A 18 13.21 19.48 -6.39
N ASP A 19 12.29 18.72 -5.81
CA ASP A 19 12.18 17.28 -6.03
C ASP A 19 11.38 17.05 -7.33
N ALA A 20 11.90 16.21 -8.25
CA ALA A 20 11.24 15.86 -9.50
C ALA A 20 10.06 14.87 -9.32
N GLY A 21 9.39 14.91 -8.15
CA GLY A 21 8.14 14.20 -7.90
C GLY A 21 8.23 12.67 -7.99
N TYR A 22 9.40 12.09 -7.71
CA TYR A 22 9.59 10.65 -7.78
C TYR A 22 8.84 9.97 -6.62
N TYR A 23 7.67 9.39 -6.90
CA TYR A 23 6.96 8.56 -5.92
C TYR A 23 6.86 7.11 -6.40
N LYS A 24 7.07 6.17 -5.47
CA LYS A 24 6.80 4.75 -5.69
C LYS A 24 5.38 4.45 -5.21
N PRO A 25 4.48 3.92 -6.05
CA PRO A 25 3.18 3.49 -5.58
C PRO A 25 3.33 2.34 -4.58
N ALA A 26 2.54 2.39 -3.51
CA ALA A 26 2.41 1.31 -2.54
C ALA A 26 1.07 0.59 -2.76
N GLN A 27 1.03 -0.68 -2.36
CA GLN A 27 -0.18 -1.49 -2.33
C GLN A 27 -0.34 -2.07 -0.93
N LEU A 28 -1.59 -2.19 -0.50
CA LEU A 28 -1.98 -2.84 0.75
C LEU A 28 -2.92 -3.97 0.40
N GLY A 29 -2.69 -5.16 0.93
CA GLY A 29 -3.51 -6.33 0.65
C GLY A 29 -2.96 -7.53 1.40
N ASP A 30 -3.74 -8.61 1.44
CA ASP A 30 -3.32 -9.88 2.05
C ASP A 30 -4.30 -11.03 1.72
N TYR A 31 -4.32 -12.04 2.58
CA TYR A 31 -5.13 -13.25 2.54
C TYR A 31 -6.10 -13.36 3.72
N VAL A 32 -7.29 -13.90 3.46
CA VAL A 32 -8.24 -14.34 4.50
C VAL A 32 -8.39 -15.84 4.39
N TRP A 33 -8.18 -16.56 5.49
CA TRP A 33 -8.24 -18.03 5.53
C TRP A 33 -9.14 -18.55 6.64
N HIS A 34 -9.54 -19.81 6.48
CA HIS A 34 -10.23 -20.55 7.52
C HIS A 34 -9.20 -21.30 8.36
N ASP A 35 -8.94 -20.76 9.55
CA ASP A 35 -8.11 -21.36 10.59
C ASP A 35 -8.82 -22.62 11.14
N VAL A 36 -8.43 -23.80 10.66
CA VAL A 36 -9.15 -25.06 10.92
C VAL A 36 -8.73 -25.72 12.22
N ASP A 37 -7.48 -25.51 12.63
CA ASP A 37 -6.91 -26.11 13.84
C ASP A 37 -6.77 -25.11 15.01
N ARG A 38 -7.10 -23.84 14.77
CA ARG A 38 -7.25 -22.74 15.74
C ARG A 38 -5.95 -22.27 16.34
N ASP A 39 -4.87 -22.29 15.58
CA ASP A 39 -3.56 -21.87 16.04
C ASP A 39 -3.18 -20.44 15.62
N GLY A 40 -3.95 -19.84 14.70
CA GLY A 40 -3.72 -18.49 14.17
C GLY A 40 -2.52 -18.37 13.24
N ILE A 41 -1.92 -19.47 12.83
CA ILE A 41 -0.89 -19.57 11.80
C ILE A 41 -1.61 -19.77 10.46
N GLN A 42 -0.97 -19.36 9.36
CA GLN A 42 -1.48 -19.64 8.03
C GLN A 42 -0.73 -20.84 7.46
N ASP A 43 -1.41 -21.99 7.42
CA ASP A 43 -0.81 -23.24 6.98
C ASP A 43 -1.26 -23.68 5.58
N GLY A 44 -0.46 -24.52 4.92
CA GLY A 44 -0.69 -24.93 3.54
C GLY A 44 -1.99 -25.73 3.30
N ASN A 45 -2.60 -26.25 4.37
CA ASN A 45 -3.87 -26.97 4.32
C ASN A 45 -5.09 -26.06 4.58
N GLU A 46 -4.87 -24.78 4.88
CA GLU A 46 -5.91 -23.84 5.25
C GLU A 46 -6.34 -23.02 4.05
N VAL A 47 -7.57 -23.25 3.63
CA VAL A 47 -8.11 -22.65 2.41
C VAL A 47 -8.60 -21.24 2.64
N GLY A 48 -8.46 -20.43 1.61
CA GLY A 48 -8.88 -19.03 1.64
C GLY A 48 -10.39 -18.89 1.58
N VAL A 49 -10.87 -17.77 2.13
CA VAL A 49 -12.30 -17.48 2.23
C VAL A 49 -12.69 -16.41 1.23
N ALA A 50 -13.51 -16.79 0.27
CA ALA A 50 -14.05 -15.89 -0.74
C ALA A 50 -15.22 -15.05 -0.21
N GLY A 51 -15.40 -13.85 -0.77
CA GLY A 51 -16.59 -13.03 -0.49
C GLY A 51 -16.56 -12.26 0.83
N VAL A 52 -15.41 -12.17 1.49
CA VAL A 52 -15.24 -11.42 2.74
C VAL A 52 -15.06 -9.94 2.42
N THR A 53 -15.94 -9.10 2.95
CA THR A 53 -15.80 -7.64 2.85
C THR A 53 -14.71 -7.16 3.79
N VAL A 54 -13.68 -6.53 3.23
CA VAL A 54 -12.58 -5.89 3.97
C VAL A 54 -12.70 -4.38 3.82
N THR A 55 -12.76 -3.67 4.95
CA THR A 55 -12.89 -2.21 4.99
C THR A 55 -11.61 -1.59 5.55
N LEU A 56 -11.04 -0.64 4.81
CA LEU A 56 -9.86 0.11 5.20
C LEU A 56 -10.28 1.41 5.87
N TYR A 57 -9.74 1.66 7.07
CA TYR A 57 -9.99 2.87 7.85
C TYR A 57 -8.74 3.71 7.98
N ASN A 58 -8.91 5.03 7.97
CA ASN A 58 -7.86 5.95 8.38
C ASN A 58 -7.78 5.96 9.92
N SER A 59 -6.62 5.60 10.47
CA SER A 59 -6.42 5.47 11.91
C SER A 59 -6.52 6.78 12.69
N THR A 60 -6.35 7.93 12.03
CA THR A 60 -6.37 9.26 12.69
C THR A 60 -7.79 9.74 12.99
N ASN A 61 -8.73 9.48 12.09
CA ASN A 61 -10.10 10.01 12.17
C ASN A 61 -11.18 8.92 12.09
N ASN A 62 -10.78 7.65 12.03
CA ASN A 62 -11.66 6.48 11.94
C ASN A 62 -12.64 6.50 10.74
N THR A 63 -12.30 7.20 9.66
CA THR A 63 -13.12 7.25 8.45
C THR A 63 -12.76 6.12 7.49
N VAL A 64 -13.77 5.58 6.79
CA VAL A 64 -13.53 4.61 5.71
C VAL A 64 -12.82 5.28 4.54
N VAL A 65 -11.74 4.67 4.07
CA VAL A 65 -10.95 5.12 2.90
C VAL A 65 -10.90 4.09 1.78
N GLY A 66 -11.43 2.90 2.00
CA GLY A 66 -11.57 1.88 0.96
C GLY A 66 -12.40 0.69 1.44
N ALA A 67 -13.00 -0.03 0.49
CA ALA A 67 -13.62 -1.33 0.73
C ALA A 67 -13.31 -2.25 -0.46
N THR A 68 -13.06 -3.52 -0.19
CA THR A 68 -12.85 -4.56 -1.19
C THR A 68 -13.46 -5.88 -0.71
N VAL A 69 -13.54 -6.85 -1.61
CA VAL A 69 -14.01 -8.21 -1.31
C VAL A 69 -12.89 -9.18 -1.66
N THR A 70 -12.68 -10.21 -0.83
CA THR A 70 -11.73 -11.28 -1.14
C THR A 70 -12.16 -12.07 -2.37
N ASP A 71 -11.19 -12.44 -3.20
CA ASP A 71 -11.41 -13.24 -4.40
C ASP A 71 -11.72 -14.71 -4.09
N ALA A 72 -11.88 -15.53 -5.14
CA ALA A 72 -12.19 -16.96 -5.01
C ALA A 72 -11.14 -17.75 -4.21
N TYR A 73 -9.93 -17.22 -4.07
CA TYR A 73 -8.84 -17.83 -3.34
C TYR A 73 -8.63 -17.21 -1.96
N GLY A 74 -9.36 -16.15 -1.59
CA GLY A 74 -9.21 -15.47 -0.30
C GLY A 74 -8.29 -14.26 -0.32
N TYR A 75 -7.73 -13.87 -1.47
CA TYR A 75 -6.85 -12.70 -1.57
C TYR A 75 -7.64 -11.42 -1.74
N TYR A 76 -7.11 -10.32 -1.19
CA TYR A 76 -7.62 -8.98 -1.42
C TYR A 76 -6.49 -7.96 -1.55
N HIS A 77 -6.74 -6.86 -2.25
CA HIS A 77 -5.80 -5.76 -2.36
C HIS A 77 -6.51 -4.43 -2.60
N PHE A 78 -6.06 -3.40 -1.89
CA PHE A 78 -6.39 -2.00 -2.10
C PHE A 78 -5.38 -1.39 -3.08
N ARG A 79 -5.88 -1.00 -4.25
CA ARG A 79 -5.13 -0.23 -5.24
C ARG A 79 -5.46 1.26 -5.06
N ARG A 80 -4.48 2.11 -5.35
CA ARG A 80 -4.62 3.57 -5.38
C ARG A 80 -5.02 4.05 -6.76
#